data_AF-A0A2E9QUX4-F1
#
_entry.id   AF-A0A2E9QUX4-F1
#
_cell.length_a   1.000
_cell.length_b   1.000
_cell.length_c   1.000
_cell.angle_alpha   90.00
_cell.angle_beta   90.00
_cell.angle_gamma   90.00
#
_symmetry.space_group_name_H-M   'P 1'
#
loop_
_entity.id
_entity.type
_entity.pdbx_description
1 polymer ?
#
loop_
_entity_poly.entity_id
_entity_poly.type
_entity_poly.pdbx_seq_one_letter_code
_entity_poly.pdbx_strand_id
1 'polypeptide(L)'
;MSDLKWTDIQGESPHKTDSGNFFLRKARDTLSIKEEVIVNQIAAISNVISDKKVMFIDDFIGTGDQVIETWKREYSYLTFEDVVGQKSGLASMLCLVATRSGLDRIRHEEIQLDIFPAHIVDDSDSIQNFRSKPFAPPSASLSSIKKLLCKYGPQLDVPVYVDARYGYRSLGLTIAFEHSVPDATLPIIWAMGGNNWQRLVEI
;
A
#
# COMPACT_ATOMS: atom_id res chain seq x y z
N MET A 1 -17.84 25.92 0.49
CA MET A 1 -17.15 24.75 -0.10
C MET A 1 -16.39 24.07 1.02
N SER A 2 -16.33 22.73 1.05
CA SER A 2 -15.57 22.01 2.09
C SER A 2 -14.09 22.38 2.04
N ASP A 3 -13.48 22.64 3.20
CA ASP A 3 -12.05 22.95 3.32
C ASP A 3 -11.16 21.70 3.22
N LEU A 4 -11.74 20.51 3.31
CA LEU A 4 -11.04 19.24 3.13
C LEU A 4 -10.98 18.87 1.64
N LYS A 5 -9.77 18.62 1.14
CA LYS A 5 -9.50 18.05 -0.20
C LYS A 5 -9.05 16.61 -0.10
N TRP A 6 -9.34 15.81 -1.12
CA TRP A 6 -9.04 14.39 -1.20
C TRP A 6 -8.10 14.11 -2.37
N THR A 7 -7.10 13.26 -2.16
CA THR A 7 -6.12 12.86 -3.19
C THR A 7 -5.65 11.44 -2.93
N ASP A 8 -5.00 10.82 -3.92
CA ASP A 8 -4.32 9.53 -3.78
C ASP A 8 -2.85 9.69 -3.34
N ILE A 9 -2.27 8.57 -2.88
CA ILE A 9 -0.82 8.38 -2.78
C ILE A 9 -0.30 7.94 -4.14
N GLN A 10 0.86 8.45 -4.53
CA GLN A 10 1.49 8.17 -5.83
C GLN A 10 2.82 7.45 -5.67
N GLY A 11 2.95 6.28 -6.30
CA GLY A 11 4.25 5.62 -6.43
C GLY A 11 5.20 6.35 -7.38
N GLU A 12 6.43 5.85 -7.53
CA GLU A 12 7.50 6.36 -8.40
C GLU A 12 7.03 6.79 -9.80
N SER A 13 6.16 5.99 -10.42
CA SER A 13 5.56 6.26 -11.74
C SER A 13 4.03 6.24 -11.63
N PRO A 14 3.37 7.39 -11.41
CA PRO A 14 1.93 7.45 -11.23
C PRO A 14 1.18 7.03 -12.49
N HIS A 15 0.24 6.11 -12.36
CA HIS A 15 -0.66 5.71 -13.42
C HIS A 15 -2.13 5.90 -13.04
N LYS A 16 -2.96 6.23 -14.03
CA LYS A 16 -4.41 6.41 -13.81
C LYS A 16 -5.12 5.13 -13.33
N THR A 17 -4.47 3.99 -13.48
CA THR A 17 -4.95 2.66 -13.09
C THR A 17 -4.49 2.25 -11.70
N ASP A 18 -3.78 3.13 -10.97
CA ASP A 18 -3.35 2.85 -9.61
C ASP A 18 -4.55 2.74 -8.66
N SER A 19 -4.39 1.91 -7.62
CA SER A 19 -5.43 1.60 -6.61
C SER A 19 -6.03 2.86 -5.98
N GLY A 20 -5.22 3.88 -5.72
CA GLY A 20 -5.66 5.14 -5.12
C GLY A 20 -6.82 5.80 -5.87
N ASN A 21 -6.84 5.79 -7.21
CA ASN A 21 -7.92 6.37 -8.01
C ASN A 21 -9.24 5.57 -7.86
N PHE A 22 -9.15 4.24 -7.78
CA PHE A 22 -10.30 3.39 -7.50
C PHE A 22 -10.85 3.66 -6.08
N PHE A 23 -9.97 3.87 -5.11
CA PHE A 23 -10.37 4.19 -3.73
C PHE A 23 -10.96 5.59 -3.58
N LEU A 24 -10.45 6.59 -4.29
CA LEU A 24 -11.07 7.91 -4.38
C LEU A 24 -12.50 7.82 -4.91
N ARG A 25 -12.73 7.02 -5.95
CA ARG A 25 -14.07 6.77 -6.47
C ARG A 25 -14.97 6.06 -5.45
N LYS A 26 -14.48 5.00 -4.80
CA LYS A 26 -15.23 4.31 -3.74
C LYS A 26 -15.56 5.25 -2.57
N ALA A 27 -14.63 6.10 -2.16
CA ALA A 27 -14.83 7.09 -1.11
C ALA A 27 -15.87 8.13 -1.51
N ARG A 28 -15.84 8.64 -2.76
CA ARG A 28 -16.87 9.51 -3.32
C ARG A 28 -18.26 8.91 -3.17
N ASP A 29 -18.42 7.66 -3.60
CA ASP A 29 -19.71 6.98 -3.64
C ASP A 29 -20.19 6.59 -2.22
N THR A 30 -19.28 6.15 -1.34
CA THR A 30 -19.63 5.64 0.00
C THR A 30 -19.76 6.75 1.04
N LEU A 31 -18.86 7.74 1.01
CA LEU A 31 -18.82 8.84 1.98
C LEU A 31 -19.56 10.09 1.45
N SER A 32 -20.18 10.01 0.27
CA SER A 32 -20.86 11.13 -0.39
C SER A 32 -19.97 12.37 -0.55
N ILE A 33 -18.68 12.14 -0.81
CA ILE A 33 -17.72 13.22 -1.06
C ILE A 33 -18.04 13.82 -2.44
N LYS A 34 -17.99 15.15 -2.56
CA LYS A 34 -18.20 15.81 -3.85
C LYS A 34 -16.97 15.66 -4.74
N GLU A 35 -17.17 15.42 -6.03
CA GLU A 35 -16.07 15.28 -6.99
C GLU A 35 -15.17 16.53 -7.05
N GLU A 36 -15.74 17.72 -6.83
CA GLU A 36 -15.02 19.02 -6.80
C GLU A 36 -13.96 19.14 -5.67
N VAL A 37 -13.97 18.25 -4.69
CA VAL A 37 -12.94 18.20 -3.64
C VAL A 37 -11.90 17.11 -3.85
N ILE A 38 -12.07 16.27 -4.85
CA ILE A 38 -11.04 15.32 -5.28
C ILE A 38 -10.09 16.07 -6.22
N VAL A 39 -8.81 16.10 -5.87
CA VAL A 39 -7.81 16.94 -6.52
C VAL A 39 -6.52 16.15 -6.74
N ASN A 40 -5.66 16.67 -7.62
CA ASN A 40 -4.30 16.16 -7.75
C ASN A 40 -3.38 16.76 -6.67
N GLN A 41 -2.13 16.31 -6.66
CA GLN A 41 -1.13 16.65 -5.65
C GLN A 41 -0.74 18.14 -5.67
N ILE A 42 -0.69 18.78 -6.84
CA ILE A 42 -0.41 20.23 -6.95
C ILE A 42 -1.52 21.04 -6.25
N ALA A 43 -2.78 20.70 -6.50
CA ALA A 43 -3.92 21.36 -5.88
C ALA A 43 -4.05 20.98 -4.39
N ALA A 44 -3.67 19.77 -4.00
CA ALA A 44 -3.58 19.37 -2.59
C ALA A 44 -2.52 20.18 -1.84
N ILE A 45 -1.31 20.35 -2.39
CA ILE A 45 -0.26 21.22 -1.85
C ILE A 45 -0.75 22.66 -1.73
N SER A 46 -1.41 23.18 -2.76
CA SER A 46 -1.98 24.54 -2.72
C SER A 46 -3.02 24.70 -1.60
N ASN A 47 -3.79 23.65 -1.31
CA ASN A 47 -4.75 23.63 -0.21
C ASN A 47 -4.02 23.67 1.15
N VAL A 48 -2.95 22.90 1.31
CA VAL A 48 -2.12 22.89 2.54
C VAL A 48 -1.42 24.24 2.76
N ILE A 49 -0.88 24.87 1.71
CA ILE A 49 -0.30 26.22 1.78
C ILE A 49 -1.32 27.24 2.29
N SER A 50 -2.60 27.03 1.99
CA SER A 50 -3.71 27.87 2.46
C SER A 50 -4.21 27.49 3.86
N ASP A 51 -3.43 26.72 4.64
CA ASP A 51 -3.74 26.18 5.97
C ASP A 51 -5.03 25.33 6.00
N LYS A 52 -5.33 24.64 4.89
CA LYS A 52 -6.47 23.73 4.78
C LYS A 52 -6.03 22.28 4.70
N LYS A 53 -6.96 21.39 5.06
CA LYS A 53 -6.66 19.96 5.24
C LYS A 53 -6.68 19.18 3.93
N VAL A 54 -5.82 18.18 3.83
CA VAL A 54 -5.84 17.16 2.79
C VAL A 54 -6.02 15.76 3.41
N MET A 55 -6.86 14.95 2.76
CA MET A 55 -7.02 13.53 3.04
C MET A 55 -6.46 12.71 1.88
N PHE A 56 -5.45 11.90 2.17
CA PHE A 56 -4.94 10.87 1.27
C PHE A 56 -5.75 9.59 1.43
N ILE A 57 -5.87 8.81 0.36
CA ILE A 57 -6.46 7.47 0.42
C ILE A 57 -5.69 6.48 -0.44
N ASP A 58 -5.52 5.28 0.09
CA ASP A 58 -5.01 4.12 -0.65
C ASP A 58 -5.58 2.82 -0.06
N ASP A 59 -5.37 1.68 -0.70
CA ASP A 59 -5.80 0.39 -0.16
C ASP A 59 -4.78 -0.20 0.81
N PHE A 60 -3.49 -0.06 0.53
CA PHE A 60 -2.44 -0.78 1.23
C PHE A 60 -1.18 0.04 1.50
N ILE A 61 -0.68 -0.03 2.73
CA ILE A 61 0.66 0.43 3.09
C ILE A 61 1.53 -0.79 3.35
N GLY A 62 2.36 -1.15 2.38
CA GLY A 62 3.39 -2.19 2.50
C GLY A 62 4.58 -1.71 3.32
N THR A 63 5.68 -1.38 2.65
CA THR A 63 6.91 -0.85 3.28
C THR A 63 6.87 0.64 3.58
N GLY A 64 5.82 1.34 3.16
CA GLY A 64 5.72 2.80 3.25
C GLY A 64 6.45 3.58 2.15
N ASP A 65 7.10 2.90 1.19
CA ASP A 65 7.88 3.54 0.11
C ASP A 65 7.03 4.59 -0.65
N GLN A 66 5.85 4.22 -1.14
CA GLN A 66 4.98 5.14 -1.90
C GLN A 66 4.55 6.37 -1.09
N VAL A 67 4.32 6.22 0.22
CA VAL A 67 3.96 7.35 1.11
C VAL A 67 5.16 8.30 1.23
N ILE A 68 6.34 7.77 1.51
CA ILE A 68 7.57 8.55 1.66
C ILE A 68 7.92 9.26 0.35
N GLU A 69 7.82 8.56 -0.77
CA GLU A 69 8.06 9.12 -2.10
C GLU A 69 7.06 10.22 -2.45
N THR A 70 5.76 10.00 -2.22
CA THR A 70 4.74 11.04 -2.41
C THR A 70 5.07 12.26 -1.57
N TRP A 71 5.48 12.05 -0.32
CA TRP A 71 5.74 13.15 0.60
C TRP A 71 6.91 14.03 0.18
N LYS A 72 7.99 13.41 -0.30
CA LYS A 72 9.25 14.06 -0.67
C LYS A 72 9.35 14.41 -2.16
N ARG A 73 8.34 14.08 -2.97
CA ARG A 73 8.30 14.42 -4.40
C ARG A 73 7.98 15.89 -4.60
N GLU A 74 8.66 16.51 -5.55
CA GLU A 74 8.34 17.86 -6.01
C GLU A 74 7.11 17.87 -6.90
N TYR A 75 6.14 18.71 -6.53
CA TYR A 75 4.98 19.07 -7.32
C TYR A 75 5.01 20.57 -7.54
N SER A 76 5.43 20.98 -8.74
CA SER A 76 5.67 22.40 -9.05
C SER A 76 6.66 23.06 -8.07
N TYR A 77 7.81 22.40 -7.86
CA TYR A 77 8.94 22.86 -7.02
C TYR A 77 8.70 22.88 -5.51
N LEU A 78 7.59 22.30 -5.04
CA LEU A 78 7.29 22.14 -3.62
C LEU A 78 6.96 20.68 -3.31
N THR A 79 7.38 20.21 -2.15
CA THR A 79 7.01 18.90 -1.62
C THR A 79 5.93 19.03 -0.55
N PHE A 80 5.29 17.93 -0.16
CA PHE A 80 4.42 17.94 1.02
C PHE A 80 5.23 18.19 2.30
N GLU A 81 6.47 17.72 2.34
CA GLU A 81 7.43 18.00 3.42
C GLU A 81 7.64 19.51 3.61
N ASP A 82 7.83 20.27 2.52
CA ASP A 82 8.02 21.73 2.57
C ASP A 82 6.80 22.47 3.11
N VAL A 83 5.61 22.10 2.66
CA VAL A 83 4.39 22.88 2.92
C VAL A 83 3.66 22.48 4.19
N VAL A 84 3.76 21.23 4.61
CA VAL A 84 3.28 20.77 5.91
C VAL A 84 4.28 21.20 6.99
N GLY A 85 5.59 21.06 6.72
CA GLY A 85 6.64 21.46 7.65
C GLY A 85 6.41 20.86 9.04
N GLN A 86 6.30 21.70 10.07
CA GLN A 86 5.97 21.30 11.46
C GLN A 86 4.46 21.45 11.81
N LYS A 87 3.60 21.78 10.85
CA LYS A 87 2.17 22.01 11.09
C LYS A 87 1.42 20.68 11.10
N SER A 88 1.25 20.09 12.29
CA SER A 88 0.48 18.86 12.45
C SER A 88 -1.01 19.02 12.11
N GLY A 89 -1.64 17.95 11.64
CA GLY A 89 -3.09 17.90 11.39
C GLY A 89 -3.58 18.54 10.09
N LEU A 90 -2.68 19.02 9.21
CA LEU A 90 -3.02 19.48 7.86
C LEU A 90 -3.13 18.34 6.85
N ALA A 91 -2.52 17.20 7.13
CA ALA A 91 -2.53 16.03 6.26
C ALA A 91 -2.89 14.78 7.04
N SER A 92 -3.80 13.99 6.48
CA SER A 92 -4.21 12.70 7.02
C SER A 92 -4.35 11.68 5.90
N MET A 93 -4.22 10.39 6.21
CA MET A 93 -4.36 9.29 5.25
C MET A 93 -5.28 8.22 5.79
N LEU A 94 -6.20 7.75 4.95
CA LEU A 94 -6.98 6.54 5.19
C LEU A 94 -6.39 5.39 4.37
N CYS A 95 -6.25 4.21 4.98
CA CYS A 95 -5.97 2.99 4.23
C CYS A 95 -6.69 1.77 4.79
N LEU A 96 -6.93 0.74 3.97
CA LEU A 96 -7.59 -0.47 4.45
C LEU A 96 -6.64 -1.30 5.32
N VAL A 97 -5.43 -1.56 4.82
CA VAL A 97 -4.46 -2.39 5.51
C VAL A 97 -3.11 -1.70 5.50
N ALA A 98 -2.42 -1.68 6.64
CA ALA A 98 -1.04 -1.26 6.73
C ALA A 98 -0.20 -2.31 7.44
N THR A 99 1.05 -2.48 7.04
CA THR A 99 2.00 -3.25 7.84
C THR A 99 2.54 -2.40 8.98
N ARG A 100 2.79 -3.02 10.14
CA ARG A 100 3.41 -2.34 11.28
C ARG A 100 4.79 -1.78 10.93
N SER A 101 5.60 -2.55 10.20
CA SER A 101 6.93 -2.12 9.76
C SER A 101 6.90 -0.93 8.80
N GLY A 102 5.91 -0.88 7.90
CA GLY A 102 5.68 0.29 7.03
C GLY A 102 5.31 1.54 7.81
N LEU A 103 4.37 1.43 8.77
CA LEU A 103 3.99 2.55 9.65
C LEU A 103 5.16 3.03 10.51
N ASP A 104 5.92 2.11 11.10
CA ASP A 104 7.08 2.43 11.92
C ASP A 104 8.16 3.13 11.10
N ARG A 105 8.37 2.72 9.85
CA ARG A 105 9.30 3.40 8.93
C ARG A 105 8.84 4.80 8.57
N ILE A 106 7.56 4.99 8.22
CA ILE A 106 7.01 6.32 7.92
C ILE A 106 7.19 7.25 9.13
N ARG A 107 6.94 6.75 10.35
CA ARG A 107 7.21 7.51 11.58
C ARG A 107 8.70 7.81 11.76
N HIS A 108 9.58 6.86 11.47
CA HIS A 108 11.03 7.03 11.59
C HIS A 108 11.58 8.08 10.63
N GLU A 109 10.99 8.20 9.45
CA GLU A 109 11.27 9.25 8.45
C GLU A 109 10.67 10.62 8.82
N GLU A 110 10.10 10.75 10.03
CA GLU A 110 9.50 11.98 10.58
C GLU A 110 8.40 12.60 9.69
N ILE A 111 7.74 11.78 8.87
CA ILE A 111 6.66 12.21 7.98
C ILE A 111 5.48 12.72 8.81
N GLN A 112 5.12 14.00 8.61
CA GLN A 112 4.03 14.67 9.32
C GLN A 112 2.65 14.35 8.70
N LEU A 113 2.27 13.08 8.77
CA LEU A 113 1.04 12.54 8.20
C LEU A 113 0.31 11.68 9.24
N ASP A 114 -0.93 12.04 9.56
CA ASP A 114 -1.77 11.20 10.43
C ASP A 114 -2.34 10.02 9.63
N ILE A 115 -1.91 8.79 9.93
CA ILE A 115 -2.33 7.60 9.17
C ILE A 115 -3.34 6.77 9.97
N PHE A 116 -4.47 6.47 9.34
CA PHE A 116 -5.59 5.72 9.90
C PHE A 116 -5.84 4.43 9.10
N PRO A 117 -5.11 3.34 9.41
CA PRO A 117 -5.37 2.04 8.82
C PRO A 117 -6.61 1.38 9.45
N ALA A 118 -7.46 0.74 8.65
CA ALA A 118 -8.56 -0.07 9.19
C ALA A 118 -8.05 -1.37 9.84
N HIS A 119 -6.99 -1.95 9.30
CA HIS A 119 -6.29 -3.11 9.86
C HIS A 119 -4.78 -2.90 9.85
N ILE A 120 -4.12 -3.33 10.93
CA ILE A 120 -2.67 -3.39 11.01
C ILE A 120 -2.26 -4.85 11.01
N VAL A 121 -1.45 -5.24 10.03
CA VAL A 121 -0.80 -6.55 9.99
C VAL A 121 0.64 -6.42 10.46
N ASP A 122 1.16 -7.45 11.09
CA ASP A 122 2.54 -7.43 11.59
C ASP A 122 3.34 -8.64 11.12
N ASP A 123 4.56 -8.75 11.62
CA ASP A 123 5.48 -9.81 11.27
C ASP A 123 4.88 -11.22 11.48
N SER A 124 3.91 -11.39 12.38
CA SER A 124 3.22 -12.67 12.61
C SER A 124 2.23 -13.05 11.48
N ASP A 125 1.89 -12.11 10.61
CA ASP A 125 1.11 -12.34 9.38
C ASP A 125 1.98 -12.67 8.18
N SER A 126 3.30 -12.46 8.29
CA SER A 126 4.26 -12.94 7.30
C SER A 126 4.47 -14.45 7.42
N ILE A 127 4.56 -15.12 6.28
CA ILE A 127 4.93 -16.53 6.21
C ILE A 127 6.33 -16.79 6.78
N GLN A 128 7.18 -15.76 6.86
CA GLN A 128 8.53 -15.87 7.39
C GLN A 128 8.54 -16.12 8.90
N ASN A 129 7.52 -15.64 9.62
CA ASN A 129 7.32 -15.88 11.03
C ASN A 129 6.13 -16.80 11.27
N PHE A 130 5.99 -17.82 10.41
CA PHE A 130 4.98 -18.87 10.56
C PHE A 130 5.09 -19.53 11.94
N ARG A 131 4.30 -19.03 12.88
CA ARG A 131 3.95 -19.73 14.11
C ARG A 131 2.85 -20.73 13.75
N SER A 132 2.78 -21.85 14.46
CA SER A 132 1.67 -22.80 14.31
C SER A 132 0.34 -22.09 14.59
N LYS A 133 -0.28 -21.51 13.54
CA LYS A 133 -1.57 -20.86 13.66
C LYS A 133 -2.62 -21.95 13.91
N PRO A 134 -3.72 -21.67 14.62
CA PRO A 134 -4.75 -22.67 14.94
C PRO A 134 -5.30 -23.43 13.73
N PHE A 135 -5.22 -22.81 12.54
CA PHE A 135 -5.72 -23.34 11.27
C PHE A 135 -4.61 -23.87 10.35
N ALA A 136 -3.37 -23.95 10.82
CA ALA A 136 -2.31 -24.57 10.05
C ALA A 136 -2.58 -26.08 9.91
N PRO A 137 -2.45 -26.66 8.71
CA PRO A 137 -2.48 -28.11 8.56
C PRO A 137 -1.44 -28.75 9.49
N PRO A 138 -1.73 -29.91 10.12
CA PRO A 138 -0.77 -30.59 10.99
C PRO A 138 0.59 -30.89 10.33
N SER A 139 0.61 -31.02 8.99
CA SER A 139 1.80 -31.25 8.17
C SER A 139 2.50 -29.98 7.68
N ALA A 140 1.90 -28.80 7.91
CA ALA A 140 2.47 -27.53 7.48
C ALA A 140 3.64 -27.17 8.39
N SER A 141 4.85 -27.21 7.84
CA SER A 141 6.04 -26.68 8.47
C SER A 141 6.58 -25.52 7.64
N LEU A 142 7.22 -24.56 8.30
CA LEU A 142 7.94 -23.49 7.60
C LEU A 142 8.95 -24.05 6.58
N SER A 143 9.56 -25.21 6.87
CA SER A 143 10.48 -25.87 5.96
C SER A 143 9.78 -26.37 4.69
N SER A 144 8.57 -26.94 4.80
CA SER A 144 7.77 -27.41 3.68
C SER A 144 7.34 -26.23 2.81
N ILE A 145 6.92 -25.14 3.44
CA ILE A 145 6.52 -23.91 2.75
C ILE A 145 7.70 -23.32 1.98
N LYS A 146 8.86 -23.18 2.63
CA LYS A 146 10.09 -22.69 1.97
C LYS A 146 10.49 -23.58 0.78
N LYS A 147 10.40 -24.90 0.91
CA LYS A 147 10.67 -25.83 -0.21
C LYS A 147 9.71 -25.59 -1.38
N LEU A 148 8.44 -25.38 -1.09
CA LEU A 148 7.42 -25.10 -2.10
C LEU A 148 7.72 -23.77 -2.81
N LEU A 149 8.00 -22.69 -2.06
CA LEU A 149 8.33 -21.38 -2.62
C LEU A 149 9.63 -21.42 -3.44
N CYS A 150 10.67 -22.12 -2.98
CA CYS A 150 11.91 -22.27 -3.76
C CYS A 150 11.72 -23.09 -5.04
N LYS A 151 10.81 -24.08 -5.03
CA LYS A 151 10.53 -24.91 -6.20
C LYS A 151 9.73 -24.16 -7.27
N TYR A 152 8.70 -23.42 -6.86
CA TYR A 152 7.74 -22.82 -7.79
C TYR A 152 7.97 -21.33 -8.05
N GLY A 153 8.52 -20.57 -7.09
CA GLY A 153 8.80 -19.15 -7.24
C GLY A 153 9.57 -18.80 -8.52
N PRO A 154 10.68 -19.48 -8.87
CA PRO A 154 11.42 -19.22 -10.11
C PRO A 154 10.65 -19.46 -11.41
N GLN A 155 9.47 -20.06 -11.36
CA GLN A 155 8.62 -20.34 -12.52
C GLN A 155 7.53 -19.28 -12.72
N LEU A 156 7.44 -18.31 -11.81
CA LEU A 156 6.44 -17.26 -11.83
C LEU A 156 6.94 -16.05 -12.62
N ASP A 157 6.04 -15.46 -13.40
CA ASP A 157 6.26 -14.23 -14.13
C ASP A 157 5.95 -13.06 -13.20
N VAL A 158 6.98 -12.56 -12.51
CA VAL A 158 6.89 -11.42 -11.60
C VAL A 158 7.74 -10.25 -12.10
N PRO A 159 7.38 -9.00 -11.75
CA PRO A 159 8.25 -7.85 -12.01
C PRO A 159 9.62 -8.01 -11.36
N VAL A 160 10.66 -7.44 -11.98
CA VAL A 160 12.07 -7.58 -11.53
C VAL A 160 12.29 -7.11 -10.09
N TYR A 161 11.49 -6.15 -9.62
CA TYR A 161 11.58 -5.60 -8.26
C TYR A 161 10.89 -6.46 -7.18
N VAL A 162 10.21 -7.55 -7.56
CA VAL A 162 9.48 -8.44 -6.68
C VAL A 162 10.28 -9.73 -6.45
N ASP A 163 10.51 -10.12 -5.19
CA ASP A 163 11.07 -11.45 -4.90
C ASP A 163 10.00 -12.49 -5.24
N ALA A 164 10.26 -13.33 -6.25
CA ALA A 164 9.32 -14.35 -6.72
C ALA A 164 8.84 -15.35 -5.64
N ARG A 165 9.52 -15.41 -4.48
CA ARG A 165 9.15 -16.25 -3.34
C ARG A 165 8.36 -15.50 -2.28
N TYR A 166 8.66 -14.22 -2.06
CA TYR A 166 8.21 -13.49 -0.87
C TYR A 166 7.53 -12.15 -1.19
N GLY A 167 7.42 -11.76 -2.45
CA GLY A 167 6.79 -10.51 -2.84
C GLY A 167 7.73 -9.32 -2.72
N TYR A 168 7.17 -8.12 -2.85
CA TYR A 168 7.91 -6.86 -2.74
C TYR A 168 8.61 -6.76 -1.39
N ARG A 169 9.90 -6.38 -1.45
CA ARG A 169 10.81 -6.25 -0.28
C ARG A 169 10.82 -7.50 0.61
N SER A 170 10.48 -8.65 0.04
CA SER A 170 10.36 -9.93 0.71
C SER A 170 9.46 -9.88 1.95
N LEU A 171 8.35 -9.14 1.95
CA LEU A 171 7.45 -9.06 3.12
C LEU A 171 6.78 -10.40 3.43
N GLY A 172 6.45 -11.20 2.41
CA GLY A 172 5.94 -12.56 2.56
C GLY A 172 4.51 -12.63 3.10
N LEU A 173 3.67 -11.66 2.74
CA LEU A 173 2.29 -11.58 3.22
C LEU A 173 1.37 -12.56 2.49
N THR A 174 0.22 -12.86 3.09
CA THR A 174 -0.82 -13.72 2.50
C THR A 174 -2.16 -13.00 2.39
N ILE A 175 -2.14 -11.74 1.94
CA ILE A 175 -3.32 -10.87 1.88
C ILE A 175 -3.72 -10.67 0.42
N ALA A 176 -5.02 -10.71 0.15
CA ALA A 176 -5.59 -10.36 -1.13
C ALA A 176 -6.86 -9.53 -0.88
N PHE A 177 -7.15 -8.59 -1.77
CA PHE A 177 -8.41 -7.86 -1.80
C PHE A 177 -9.27 -8.33 -2.96
N GLU A 178 -10.56 -8.01 -2.89
CA GLU A 178 -11.51 -8.29 -3.98
C GLU A 178 -11.09 -7.61 -5.29
N HIS A 179 -10.43 -6.46 -5.23
CA HIS A 179 -10.08 -5.64 -6.39
C HIS A 179 -8.62 -5.74 -6.84
N SER A 180 -7.71 -6.24 -5.99
CA SER A 180 -6.29 -6.40 -6.30
C SER A 180 -5.57 -7.32 -5.30
N VAL A 181 -4.41 -7.87 -5.67
CA VAL A 181 -3.47 -8.47 -4.71
C VAL A 181 -2.25 -7.57 -4.60
N PRO A 182 -1.88 -7.09 -3.40
CA PRO A 182 -0.65 -6.34 -3.21
C PRO A 182 0.58 -7.15 -3.64
N ASP A 183 1.57 -6.48 -4.24
CA ASP A 183 2.83 -7.12 -4.66
C ASP A 183 3.68 -7.63 -3.48
N ALA A 184 3.46 -7.11 -2.28
CA ALA A 184 3.99 -7.59 -1.00
C ALA A 184 3.49 -8.99 -0.60
N THR A 185 2.42 -9.47 -1.23
CA THR A 185 1.87 -10.82 -1.03
C THR A 185 2.67 -11.85 -1.81
N LEU A 186 2.75 -13.08 -1.28
CA LEU A 186 3.43 -14.20 -1.93
C LEU A 186 3.02 -14.32 -3.41
N PRO A 187 3.96 -14.20 -4.37
CA PRO A 187 3.63 -14.20 -5.79
C PRO A 187 2.92 -15.45 -6.27
N ILE A 188 3.17 -16.59 -5.61
CA ILE A 188 2.48 -17.85 -5.91
C ILE A 188 0.95 -17.77 -5.80
N ILE A 189 0.42 -16.74 -5.13
CA ILE A 189 -1.01 -16.50 -4.98
C ILE A 189 -1.61 -15.82 -6.23
N TRP A 190 -0.88 -14.90 -6.85
CA TRP A 190 -1.43 -13.96 -7.83
C TRP A 190 -0.72 -13.94 -9.19
N ALA A 191 0.56 -14.31 -9.22
CA ALA A 191 1.37 -14.27 -10.43
C ALA A 191 1.01 -15.41 -11.39
N MET A 192 1.07 -15.11 -12.68
CA MET A 192 1.09 -16.12 -13.72
C MET A 192 2.46 -16.80 -13.74
N GLY A 193 2.60 -17.87 -14.49
CA GLY A 193 3.89 -18.52 -14.70
C GLY A 193 3.89 -19.43 -15.91
N GLY A 194 5.08 -19.93 -16.25
CA GLY A 194 5.25 -20.91 -17.32
C GLY A 194 4.58 -22.26 -17.02
N ASN A 195 4.52 -23.14 -18.02
CA ASN A 195 4.10 -24.54 -17.87
C ASN A 195 2.68 -24.75 -17.33
N ASN A 196 1.71 -23.96 -17.80
CA ASN A 196 0.29 -24.02 -17.38
C ASN A 196 0.07 -23.70 -15.89
N TRP A 197 0.94 -22.88 -15.28
CA TRP A 197 0.71 -22.38 -13.94
C TRP A 197 -0.57 -21.53 -13.90
N GLN A 198 -1.48 -21.85 -12.98
CA GLN A 198 -2.67 -21.06 -12.71
C GLN A 198 -2.52 -20.38 -11.35
N ARG A 199 -2.82 -19.08 -11.32
CA ARG A 199 -2.88 -18.29 -10.08
C ARG A 199 -3.96 -18.85 -9.15
N LEU A 200 -3.73 -18.75 -7.85
CA LEU A 200 -4.68 -19.23 -6.84
C LEU A 200 -5.88 -18.28 -6.68
N VAL A 201 -5.62 -16.98 -6.81
CA VAL A 201 -6.65 -15.93 -6.72
C VAL A 201 -6.83 -15.31 -8.10
N GLU A 202 -8.05 -15.39 -8.61
CA GLU A 202 -8.47 -14.64 -9.78
C GLU A 202 -9.17 -13.34 -9.34
N ILE A 203 -8.67 -12.23 -9.88
CA ILE A 203 -9.23 -10.89 -9.79
C ILE A 203 -9.52 -10.45 -11.22
#